data_AF-A0A0M8N262-F1
#
_entry.id   AF-A0A0M8N262-F1
#
_cell.length_a   1.000
_cell.length_b   1.000
_cell.length_c   1.000
_cell.angle_alpha   90.00
_cell.angle_beta   90.00
_cell.angle_gamma   90.00
#
_symmetry.space_group_name_H-M   'P 1'
#
loop_
_entity.id
_entity.type
_entity.pdbx_description
1 polymer ?
#
loop_
_entity_poly.entity_id
_entity_poly.type
_entity_poly.pdbx_seq_one_letter_code
_entity_poly.pdbx_strand_id
1 'polypeptide(L)'
;MQTPPPDYHFERQYISNGTNFGDALADHPNRDASAGFGIDAWMEVWDYAGGASFRAFQVSDGREKSLFIFFDAEGVMGRDLKKALMALIELGDGPLGCAHIVTCIDRRLPAEKAHELIKSLQWVGFEMTTLDHWANGLDVTSKEWVFMGMEL
;
A
#
# COMPACT_ATOMS: atom_id res chain seq x y z
N MET A 1 -19.31 -12.30 -31.10
CA MET A 1 -19.63 -11.27 -30.09
C MET A 1 -20.07 -12.00 -28.85
N GLN A 2 -19.27 -11.96 -27.78
CA GLN A 2 -19.56 -12.61 -26.52
C GLN A 2 -20.25 -11.59 -25.61
N THR A 3 -21.42 -11.94 -25.08
CA THR A 3 -22.14 -11.16 -24.07
C THR A 3 -21.32 -11.12 -22.77
N PRO A 4 -21.28 -9.98 -22.05
CA PRO A 4 -20.61 -9.91 -20.77
C PRO A 4 -21.27 -10.86 -19.75
N PRO A 5 -20.53 -11.34 -18.73
CA PRO A 5 -21.11 -12.08 -17.63
C PRO A 5 -22.14 -11.21 -16.87
N PRO A 6 -23.16 -11.80 -16.24
CA PRO A 6 -24.11 -11.05 -15.42
C PRO A 6 -23.40 -10.36 -14.25
N ASP A 7 -23.89 -9.15 -13.92
CA ASP A 7 -23.38 -8.32 -12.83
C ASP A 7 -23.30 -9.12 -11.53
N TYR A 8 -22.07 -9.31 -11.02
CA TYR A 8 -21.87 -9.76 -9.66
C TYR A 8 -22.31 -8.62 -8.74
N HIS A 9 -23.51 -8.76 -8.18
CA HIS A 9 -23.89 -8.01 -6.99
C HIS A 9 -22.91 -8.37 -5.86
N PHE A 10 -21.85 -7.57 -5.73
CA PHE A 10 -20.96 -7.63 -4.58
C PHE A 10 -21.77 -7.12 -3.38
N GLU A 11 -22.36 -8.07 -2.65
CA GLU A 11 -23.10 -7.80 -1.42
C GLU A 11 -22.25 -6.95 -0.46
N ARG A 12 -22.81 -5.79 -0.09
CA ARG A 12 -22.35 -4.91 0.99
C ARG A 12 -22.49 -5.60 2.36
N GLN A 13 -21.75 -6.68 2.59
CA GLN A 13 -21.84 -7.43 3.84
C GLN A 13 -20.52 -7.60 4.59
N TYR A 14 -19.42 -7.04 4.08
CA TYR A 14 -18.16 -6.94 4.83
C TYR A 14 -17.94 -5.59 5.52
N ILE A 15 -18.93 -4.70 5.50
CA ILE A 15 -18.94 -3.46 6.30
C ILE A 15 -20.00 -3.60 7.39
N SER A 16 -19.77 -4.49 8.37
CA SER A 16 -20.58 -4.45 9.60
C SER A 16 -19.92 -5.01 10.86
N ASN A 17 -18.61 -5.25 10.87
CA ASN A 17 -17.90 -5.61 12.10
C ASN A 17 -16.63 -4.76 12.27
N GLY A 18 -16.79 -3.44 12.17
CA GLY A 18 -15.91 -2.54 12.90
C GLY A 18 -16.31 -2.64 14.37
N THR A 19 -15.51 -3.33 15.17
CA THR A 19 -15.53 -3.08 16.62
C THR A 19 -15.28 -1.59 16.78
N ASN A 20 -16.30 -0.86 17.25
CA ASN A 20 -16.17 0.54 17.64
C ASN A 20 -15.12 0.62 18.75
N PHE A 21 -13.88 0.92 18.38
CA PHE A 21 -12.81 1.28 19.32
C PHE A 21 -13.10 2.61 20.05
N GLY A 22 -14.25 3.24 19.79
CA GLY A 22 -14.70 4.47 20.44
C GLY A 22 -15.39 4.28 21.80
N ASP A 23 -15.90 3.09 22.13
CA ASP A 23 -16.70 2.91 23.36
C ASP A 23 -15.87 2.74 24.64
N ALA A 24 -14.54 2.59 24.54
CA ALA A 24 -13.66 2.39 25.69
C ALA A 24 -12.98 3.66 26.24
N LEU A 25 -13.30 4.85 25.69
CA LEU A 25 -12.64 6.12 26.09
C LEU A 25 -13.57 7.16 26.71
N ALA A 26 -14.80 6.79 27.05
CA ALA A 26 -15.78 7.71 27.63
C ALA A 26 -15.56 7.91 29.14
N ASP A 27 -14.41 8.46 29.57
CA ASP A 27 -14.33 9.10 30.90
C ASP A 27 -13.23 10.18 31.08
N HIS A 28 -12.70 10.78 30.01
CA HIS A 28 -11.79 11.93 30.19
C HIS A 28 -12.06 13.05 29.17
N PRO A 29 -12.54 14.23 29.62
CA PRO A 29 -12.69 15.37 28.73
C PRO A 29 -11.32 16.05 28.64
N ASN A 30 -10.63 15.83 27.51
CA ASN A 30 -9.67 16.71 26.84
C ASN A 30 -8.55 15.89 26.18
N ARG A 31 -8.81 15.38 24.98
CA ARG A 31 -7.76 14.96 24.04
C ARG A 31 -8.19 15.42 22.66
N ASP A 32 -7.34 16.21 22.02
CA ASP A 32 -7.39 16.46 20.57
C ASP A 32 -7.69 15.12 19.89
N ALA A 33 -8.76 15.08 19.09
CA ALA A 33 -9.19 13.88 18.42
C ALA A 33 -8.00 13.27 17.69
N SER A 34 -7.54 12.10 18.15
CA SER A 34 -6.48 11.34 17.51
C SER A 34 -6.95 11.05 16.08
N ALA A 35 -6.43 11.79 15.12
CA ALA A 35 -6.65 11.53 13.70
C ALA A 35 -6.07 10.13 13.43
N GLY A 36 -6.93 9.13 13.40
CA GLY A 36 -6.53 7.78 13.02
C GLY A 36 -6.20 7.76 11.53
N PHE A 37 -5.23 6.94 11.13
CA PHE A 37 -4.95 6.68 9.73
C PHE A 37 -6.17 6.03 9.05
N GLY A 38 -6.71 6.70 8.03
CA GLY A 38 -7.78 6.20 7.19
C GLY A 38 -7.25 5.74 5.84
N ILE A 39 -7.87 4.72 5.26
CA ILE A 39 -7.64 4.37 3.84
C ILE A 39 -8.58 5.25 3.02
N ASP A 40 -8.01 6.13 2.20
CA ASP A 40 -8.74 7.10 1.39
C ASP A 40 -9.17 6.50 0.05
N ALA A 41 -8.34 5.62 -0.52
CA ALA A 41 -8.57 5.03 -1.83
C ALA A 41 -7.91 3.66 -1.98
N TRP A 42 -8.50 2.82 -2.83
CA TRP A 42 -7.96 1.56 -3.30
C TRP A 42 -7.79 1.62 -4.81
N MET A 43 -6.72 1.04 -5.35
CA MET A 43 -6.46 1.03 -6.78
C MET A 43 -5.78 -0.26 -7.24
N GLU A 44 -6.00 -0.59 -8.50
CA GLU A 44 -5.25 -1.61 -9.21
C GLU A 44 -4.63 -0.97 -10.46
N VAL A 45 -3.31 -1.11 -10.60
CA VAL A 45 -2.52 -0.47 -11.65
C VAL A 45 -1.97 -1.56 -12.57
N TRP A 46 -2.28 -1.45 -13.86
CA TRP A 46 -1.85 -2.40 -14.89
C TRP A 46 -0.79 -1.77 -15.79
N ASP A 47 0.44 -2.29 -15.76
CA ASP A 47 1.45 -1.97 -16.76
C ASP A 47 1.29 -2.93 -17.95
N TYR A 48 0.54 -2.49 -18.96
CA TYR A 48 0.31 -3.28 -20.18
C TYR A 48 1.59 -3.56 -20.97
N ALA A 49 2.59 -2.68 -20.90
CA ALA A 49 3.83 -2.83 -21.65
C ALA A 49 4.80 -3.81 -20.97
N GLY A 50 4.92 -3.72 -19.63
CA GLY A 50 5.76 -4.59 -18.82
C GLY A 50 5.06 -5.89 -18.35
N GLY A 51 3.74 -5.97 -18.47
CA GLY A 51 2.92 -7.12 -18.06
C GLY A 51 2.81 -7.30 -16.55
N ALA A 52 3.04 -6.24 -15.76
CA ALA A 52 2.90 -6.25 -14.32
C ALA A 52 1.54 -5.69 -13.88
N SER A 53 1.06 -6.12 -12.71
CA SER A 53 -0.11 -5.55 -12.04
C SER A 53 0.22 -5.29 -10.58
N PHE A 54 -0.30 -4.20 -10.04
CA PHE A 54 -0.06 -3.78 -8.66
C PHE A 54 -1.37 -3.44 -8.00
N ARG A 55 -1.59 -4.01 -6.81
CA ARG A 55 -2.61 -3.52 -5.89
C ARG A 55 -2.00 -2.43 -5.04
N ALA A 56 -2.73 -1.36 -4.84
CA ALA A 56 -2.27 -0.26 -4.03
C ALA A 56 -3.42 0.39 -3.27
N PHE A 57 -3.08 1.08 -2.18
CA PHE A 57 -4.02 1.90 -1.43
C PHE A 57 -3.34 3.17 -0.95
N GLN A 58 -4.12 4.25 -0.86
CA GLN A 58 -3.67 5.51 -0.29
C GLN A 58 -4.18 5.62 1.14
N VAL A 59 -3.31 6.06 2.04
CA VAL A 59 -3.67 6.43 3.41
C VAL A 59 -3.36 7.89 3.68
N SER A 60 -4.06 8.46 4.65
CA SER A 60 -3.83 9.81 5.15
C SER A 60 -3.95 9.85 6.67
N ASP A 61 -3.10 10.66 7.31
CA ASP A 61 -3.22 11.04 8.72
C ASP A 61 -3.95 12.39 8.89
N GLY A 62 -4.50 12.94 7.81
CA GLY A 62 -5.08 14.27 7.75
C GLY A 62 -4.09 15.41 7.45
N ARG A 63 -2.79 15.11 7.33
CA ARG A 63 -1.73 16.06 6.95
C ARG A 63 -0.99 15.58 5.71
N GLU A 64 -0.47 14.37 5.77
CA GLU A 64 0.32 13.74 4.72
C GLU A 64 -0.39 12.50 4.20
N LYS A 65 -0.16 12.22 2.91
CA LYS A 65 -0.67 11.01 2.27
C LYS A 65 0.48 10.06 1.94
N SER A 66 0.24 8.77 2.09
CA SER A 66 1.19 7.74 1.68
C SER A 66 0.54 6.76 0.72
N LEU A 67 1.25 6.38 -0.34
CA LEU A 67 0.84 5.34 -1.27
C LEU A 67 1.51 4.02 -0.90
N PHE A 68 0.71 3.02 -0.56
CA PHE A 68 1.17 1.65 -0.34
C PHE A 68 0.96 0.83 -1.60
N ILE A 69 1.99 0.12 -2.06
CA ILE A 69 1.97 -0.65 -3.31
C ILE A 69 2.45 -2.08 -3.04
N PHE A 70 1.65 -3.07 -3.38
CA PHE A 70 1.99 -4.48 -3.20
C PHE A 70 2.76 -5.03 -4.40
N PHE A 71 3.97 -5.51 -4.12
CA PHE A 71 4.84 -6.24 -5.02
C PHE A 71 4.68 -7.72 -4.69
N ASP A 72 3.53 -8.28 -5.07
CA ASP A 72 3.21 -9.68 -4.84
C ASP A 72 3.83 -10.62 -5.87
N ALA A 73 3.98 -11.89 -5.49
CA ALA A 73 4.67 -12.87 -6.32
C ALA A 73 4.04 -13.05 -7.72
N GLU A 74 2.75 -12.82 -7.88
CA GLU A 74 2.05 -12.98 -9.16
C GLU A 74 2.23 -11.75 -10.05
N GLY A 75 2.19 -10.55 -9.47
CA GLY A 75 2.24 -9.28 -10.17
C GLY A 75 3.64 -8.89 -10.67
N VAL A 76 4.70 -9.32 -9.98
CA VAL A 76 6.07 -8.84 -10.29
C VAL A 76 7.04 -9.88 -10.83
N MET A 77 6.75 -11.17 -10.70
CA MET A 77 7.71 -12.22 -11.03
C MET A 77 8.06 -12.27 -12.53
N GLY A 78 9.35 -12.14 -12.84
CA GLY A 78 9.86 -12.20 -14.20
C GLY A 78 9.49 -10.99 -15.07
N ARG A 79 9.03 -9.88 -14.47
CA ARG A 79 8.67 -8.64 -15.17
C ARG A 79 9.78 -7.60 -15.07
N ASP A 80 9.90 -6.74 -16.08
CA ASP A 80 10.73 -5.53 -16.00
C ASP A 80 9.91 -4.42 -15.34
N LEU A 81 10.23 -4.12 -14.08
CA LEU A 81 9.46 -3.18 -13.26
C LEU A 81 9.93 -1.73 -13.41
N LYS A 82 11.00 -1.44 -14.15
CA LYS A 82 11.62 -0.11 -14.11
C LYS A 82 10.64 0.98 -14.54
N LYS A 83 9.92 0.77 -15.65
CA LYS A 83 8.96 1.76 -16.17
C LYS A 83 7.71 1.84 -15.29
N ALA A 84 7.21 0.69 -14.83
CA ALA A 84 6.08 0.65 -13.91
C ALA A 84 6.38 1.40 -12.60
N LEU A 85 7.56 1.19 -12.03
CA LEU A 85 7.99 1.86 -10.80
C LEU A 85 8.07 3.38 -10.99
N MET A 86 8.66 3.86 -12.09
CA MET A 86 8.70 5.29 -12.38
C MET A 86 7.29 5.88 -12.51
N ALA A 87 6.39 5.19 -13.22
CA ALA A 87 5.01 5.64 -13.36
C ALA A 87 4.26 5.65 -12.01
N LEU A 88 4.53 4.69 -11.12
CA LEU A 88 3.96 4.65 -9.78
C LEU A 88 4.50 5.80 -8.90
N ILE A 89 5.77 6.17 -9.04
CA ILE A 89 6.39 7.32 -8.38
C ILE A 89 5.73 8.62 -8.87
N GLU A 90 5.65 8.81 -10.18
CA GLU A 90 4.98 9.98 -10.79
C GLU A 90 3.49 10.07 -10.41
N LEU A 91 2.81 8.93 -10.29
CA LEU A 91 1.43 8.87 -9.83
C LEU A 91 1.29 9.32 -8.37
N GLY A 92 2.21 8.87 -7.52
CA GLY A 92 2.28 9.25 -6.10
C GLY A 92 2.55 10.75 -5.91
N ASP A 93 3.62 11.25 -6.52
CA ASP A 93 4.06 12.65 -6.41
C ASP A 93 3.06 13.63 -7.05
N GLY A 94 2.50 13.27 -8.21
CA GLY A 94 1.57 14.14 -8.92
C GLY A 94 0.11 13.95 -8.49
N PRO A 95 -0.70 13.18 -9.25
CA PRO A 95 -2.16 13.12 -9.06
C PRO A 95 -2.64 12.73 -7.67
N LEU A 96 -1.87 11.89 -6.96
CA LEU A 96 -2.26 11.41 -5.63
C LEU A 96 -1.81 12.36 -4.51
N GLY A 97 -0.81 13.22 -4.76
CA GLY A 97 -0.26 14.15 -3.78
C GLY A 97 0.24 13.46 -2.52
N CYS A 98 0.94 12.34 -2.69
CA CYS A 98 1.57 11.61 -1.60
C CYS A 98 2.90 12.25 -1.22
N ALA A 99 3.19 12.29 0.09
CA ALA A 99 4.50 12.62 0.62
C ALA A 99 5.42 11.37 0.67
N HIS A 100 4.82 10.17 0.74
CA HIS A 100 5.56 8.92 0.87
C HIS A 100 5.04 7.84 -0.07
N ILE A 101 5.94 6.99 -0.55
CA ILE A 101 5.62 5.70 -1.18
C ILE A 101 6.19 4.57 -0.33
N VAL A 102 5.37 3.56 -0.08
CA VAL A 102 5.76 2.33 0.61
C VAL A 102 5.51 1.14 -0.29
N THR A 103 6.56 0.40 -0.64
CA THR A 103 6.43 -0.89 -1.32
C THR A 103 6.31 -2.02 -0.31
N CYS A 104 5.30 -2.87 -0.47
CA CYS A 104 5.06 -4.07 0.30
C CYS A 104 5.52 -5.29 -0.52
N ILE A 105 6.71 -5.81 -0.22
CA ILE A 105 7.33 -6.92 -0.95
C ILE A 105 6.91 -8.25 -0.31
N ASP A 106 6.36 -9.15 -1.12
CA ASP A 106 5.89 -10.46 -0.66
C ASP A 106 7.06 -11.36 -0.24
N ARG A 107 7.04 -11.84 1.01
CA ARG A 107 8.07 -12.73 1.55
C ARG A 107 8.08 -14.12 0.92
N ARG A 108 7.06 -14.47 0.13
CA ARG A 108 6.99 -15.72 -0.65
C ARG A 108 7.81 -15.65 -1.93
N LEU A 109 8.31 -14.47 -2.33
CA LEU A 109 9.22 -14.35 -3.47
C LEU A 109 10.48 -15.20 -3.23
N PRO A 110 11.01 -15.87 -4.27
CA PRO A 110 12.30 -16.57 -4.16
C PRO A 110 13.39 -15.61 -3.66
N ALA A 111 14.23 -16.05 -2.72
CA ALA A 111 15.18 -15.19 -2.03
C ALA A 111 16.08 -14.37 -2.97
N GLU A 112 16.55 -14.98 -4.07
CA GLU A 112 17.36 -14.30 -5.08
C GLU A 112 16.59 -13.15 -5.76
N LYS A 113 15.30 -13.38 -6.08
CA LYS A 113 14.43 -12.37 -6.71
C LYS A 113 14.03 -11.27 -5.76
N ALA A 114 13.72 -11.61 -4.51
CA ALA A 114 13.49 -10.61 -3.47
C ALA A 114 14.72 -9.71 -3.27
N HIS A 115 15.93 -10.30 -3.26
CA HIS A 115 17.18 -9.55 -3.11
C HIS A 115 17.49 -8.65 -4.31
N GLU A 116 17.28 -9.13 -5.54
CA GLU A 116 17.40 -8.32 -6.76
C GLU A 116 16.43 -7.12 -6.74
N LEU A 117 15.19 -7.34 -6.32
CA LEU A 117 14.16 -6.30 -6.21
C LEU A 117 14.52 -5.27 -5.13
N ILE A 118 14.86 -5.72 -3.92
CA ILE A 118 15.27 -4.85 -2.81
C ILE A 118 16.45 -3.98 -3.22
N LYS A 119 17.48 -4.56 -3.84
CA LYS A 119 18.60 -3.77 -4.36
C LYS A 119 18.11 -2.75 -5.38
N SER A 120 17.31 -3.15 -6.36
CA SER A 120 16.82 -2.23 -7.39
C SER A 120 16.06 -1.05 -6.78
N LEU A 121 15.24 -1.29 -5.75
CA LEU A 121 14.52 -0.25 -5.01
C LEU A 121 15.48 0.66 -4.22
N GLN A 122 16.51 0.11 -3.56
CA GLN A 122 17.54 0.91 -2.88
C GLN A 122 18.28 1.86 -3.83
N TRP A 123 18.56 1.42 -5.06
CA TRP A 123 19.19 2.27 -6.08
C TRP A 123 18.29 3.42 -6.54
N VAL A 124 16.97 3.28 -6.41
CA VAL A 124 16.00 4.34 -6.71
C VAL A 124 15.86 5.31 -5.53
N GLY A 125 16.12 4.87 -4.30
CA GLY A 125 16.05 5.70 -3.09
C GLY A 125 15.21 5.09 -1.96
N PHE A 126 14.68 3.88 -2.11
CA PHE A 126 13.90 3.23 -1.07
C PHE A 126 14.77 2.67 0.04
N GLU A 127 14.34 2.83 1.28
CA GLU A 127 14.99 2.29 2.47
C GLU A 127 14.05 1.33 3.22
N MET A 128 14.63 0.40 3.97
CA MET A 128 13.85 -0.52 4.81
C MET A 128 13.09 0.27 5.88
N THR A 129 11.80 0.00 6.04
CA THR A 129 10.95 0.70 7.03
C THR A 129 10.04 -0.27 7.79
N THR A 130 9.49 0.20 8.91
CA THR A 130 8.45 -0.47 9.71
C THR A 130 7.13 0.28 9.55
N LEU A 131 6.02 -0.27 10.04
CA LEU A 131 4.73 0.42 9.98
C LEU A 131 4.49 1.40 11.12
N ASP A 132 5.49 1.63 11.98
CA ASP A 132 5.33 2.32 13.27
C ASP A 132 4.81 3.75 13.10
N HIS A 133 5.21 4.42 12.01
CA HIS A 133 4.72 5.74 11.64
C HIS A 133 3.20 5.74 11.41
N TRP A 134 2.67 4.72 10.75
CA TRP A 134 1.24 4.57 10.42
C TRP A 134 0.44 3.83 11.51
N ALA A 135 1.12 3.22 12.49
CA ALA A 135 0.53 2.43 13.56
C ALA A 135 0.54 3.12 14.94
N ASN A 136 0.68 4.45 14.97
CA ASN A 136 0.76 5.26 16.20
C ASN A 136 1.88 4.79 17.15
N GLY A 137 3.04 4.41 16.61
CA GLY A 137 4.23 4.04 17.39
C GLY A 137 4.23 2.63 17.96
N LEU A 138 3.32 1.76 17.52
CA LEU A 138 3.43 0.32 17.75
C LEU A 138 4.48 -0.26 16.79
N ASP A 139 5.43 -1.04 17.31
CA ASP A 139 6.35 -1.83 16.48
C ASP A 139 5.55 -2.88 15.70
N VAL A 140 5.18 -2.53 14.47
CA VAL A 140 4.33 -3.37 13.62
C VAL A 140 5.16 -3.87 12.46
N THR A 141 5.53 -5.14 12.57
CA THR A 141 6.15 -5.91 11.50
C THR A 141 5.15 -6.90 10.90
N SER A 142 5.27 -7.15 9.59
CA SER A 142 4.46 -8.15 8.90
C SER A 142 5.23 -9.46 8.74
N LYS A 143 4.52 -10.59 8.91
CA LYS A 143 5.05 -11.93 8.57
C LYS A 143 4.98 -12.24 7.08
N GLU A 144 4.16 -11.51 6.34
CA GLU A 144 3.89 -11.72 4.91
C GLU A 144 4.62 -10.71 4.03
N TRP A 145 4.85 -9.49 4.55
CA TRP A 145 5.38 -8.38 3.77
C TRP A 145 6.69 -7.85 4.36
N VAL A 146 7.56 -7.39 3.47
CA VAL A 146 8.71 -6.53 3.79
C VAL A 146 8.41 -5.14 3.27
N PHE A 147 8.59 -4.12 4.10
CA PHE A 147 8.27 -2.74 3.74
C PHE A 147 9.54 -1.98 3.39
N MET A 148 9.48 -1.23 2.29
CA MET A 148 10.47 -0.23 1.96
C MET A 148 9.78 1.09 1.66
N GLY A 149 10.29 2.18 2.23
CA GLY A 149 9.73 3.53 2.12
C GLY A 149 10.63 4.47 1.34
N MET A 150 10.03 5.45 0.68
CA MET A 150 10.72 6.57 0.02
C MET A 150 9.88 7.84 0.18
N GLU A 151 10.52 8.94 0.54
CA GLU A 151 9.93 10.28 0.54
C GLU A 151 9.92 10.83 -0.91
N LEU A 152 8.83 11.49 -1.31
CA LEU A 152 8.62 12.01 -2.67
C LEU A 152 9.05 13.47 -2.82
#